data_AF-W7Y7G5-F1
#
_entry.id   AF-W7Y7G5-F1
#
_cell.length_a   1.000
_cell.length_b   1.000
_cell.length_c   1.000
_cell.angle_alpha   90.00
_cell.angle_beta   90.00
_cell.angle_gamma   90.00
#
_symmetry.space_group_name_H-M   'P 1'
#
loop_
_entity.id
_entity.type
_entity.pdbx_description
1 polymer ?
#
loop_
_entity_poly.entity_id
_entity_poly.type
_entity_poly.pdbx_seq_one_letter_code
_entity_poly.pdbx_strand_id
1 'polypeptide(L)'
;MRFNNLQQLVRICEEENKSISQVMLEDQALETGISTDEVFRQMAEYYDVMKEAVSKGLTGDTKSRSGLTGGDAKKVADYMQRGETLLGGPAAQAMAYALAVSEVNASMGRIIATPTAGSCGIIPGVFVSAQERFGWDDERLVHGLFSAGAIGYVIANNASISGAEEDAKLRLDQLSAWRQVPWSSCREERRSKPFTRLA
;
A
#
# COMPACT_ATOMS: atom_id res chain seq x y z
N MET A 1 9.01 -1.21 18.52
CA MET A 1 8.00 -0.11 18.56
C MET A 1 7.76 0.45 19.96
N ARG A 2 7.74 1.80 20.11
CA ARG A 2 7.53 2.54 21.37
C ARG A 2 6.05 2.84 21.70
N PHE A 3 5.11 2.58 20.80
CA PHE A 3 3.69 2.89 20.95
C PHE A 3 2.79 1.72 20.53
N ASN A 4 1.62 1.58 21.15
CA ASN A 4 0.59 0.56 20.82
C ASN A 4 -0.79 1.16 20.52
N ASN A 5 -0.98 2.46 20.75
CA ASN A 5 -2.21 3.17 20.44
C ASN A 5 -1.91 4.60 19.94
N LEU A 6 -2.90 5.25 19.35
CA LEU A 6 -2.74 6.60 18.78
C LEU A 6 -2.42 7.64 19.86
N GLN A 7 -2.93 7.49 21.08
CA GLN A 7 -2.66 8.42 22.17
C GLN A 7 -1.17 8.41 22.57
N GLN A 8 -0.56 7.22 22.64
CA GLN A 8 0.88 7.06 22.89
C GLN A 8 1.71 7.63 21.74
N LEU A 9 1.31 7.38 20.49
CA LEU A 9 2.01 7.92 19.32
C LEU A 9 2.01 9.45 19.32
N VAL A 10 0.85 10.08 19.57
CA VAL A 10 0.73 11.55 19.68
C VAL A 10 1.60 12.09 20.80
N ARG A 11 1.56 11.45 21.98
CA ARG A 11 2.39 11.85 23.12
C ARG A 11 3.88 11.83 22.80
N ILE A 12 4.38 10.79 22.13
CA ILE A 12 5.80 10.71 21.73
C ILE A 12 6.14 11.82 20.73
N CYS A 13 5.27 12.09 19.75
CA CYS A 13 5.46 13.17 18.78
C CYS A 13 5.59 14.54 19.48
N GLU A 14 4.74 14.80 20.47
CA GLU A 14 4.76 16.04 21.27
C GLU A 14 5.98 16.14 22.18
N GLU A 15 6.32 15.07 22.91
CA GLU A 15 7.46 15.02 23.84
C GLU A 15 8.81 15.15 23.11
N GLU A 16 8.94 14.59 21.91
CA GLU A 16 10.18 14.61 21.12
C GLU A 16 10.23 15.72 20.07
N ASN A 17 9.14 16.49 19.91
CA ASN A 17 8.96 17.50 18.86
C ASN A 17 9.27 16.93 17.45
N LYS A 18 8.69 15.76 17.15
CA LYS A 18 8.87 15.02 15.89
C LYS A 18 7.55 14.75 15.21
N SER A 19 7.57 14.63 13.88
CA SER A 19 6.42 14.14 13.12
C SER A 19 6.19 12.65 13.36
N ILE A 20 4.96 12.18 13.07
CA ILE A 20 4.63 10.74 13.05
C ILE A 20 5.61 9.96 12.16
N SER A 21 5.97 10.52 11.00
CA SER A 21 6.90 9.89 10.06
C SER A 21 8.30 9.71 10.63
N GLN A 22 8.81 10.70 11.37
CA GLN A 22 10.12 10.64 12.02
C GLN A 22 10.14 9.62 13.15
N VAL A 23 9.13 9.64 14.02
CA VAL A 23 8.99 8.65 15.11
C VAL A 23 8.94 7.24 14.54
N MET A 24 8.19 7.04 13.46
CA MET A 24 8.08 5.75 12.80
C MET A 24 9.39 5.28 12.16
N LEU A 25 10.09 6.17 11.46
CA LEU A 25 11.36 5.89 10.82
C LEU A 25 12.42 5.46 11.84
N GLU A 26 12.53 6.19 12.95
CA GLU A 26 13.45 5.87 14.04
C GLU A 26 13.11 4.54 14.71
N ASP A 27 11.83 4.28 15.00
CA ASP A 27 11.39 3.02 15.58
C ASP A 27 11.73 1.84 14.67
N GLN A 28 11.58 2.01 13.36
CA GLN A 28 11.96 1.00 12.38
C GLN A 28 13.46 0.76 12.31
N ALA A 29 14.26 1.82 12.28
CA ALA A 29 15.71 1.71 12.30
C ALA A 29 16.19 0.97 13.55
N LEU A 30 15.63 1.31 14.72
CA LEU A 30 15.95 0.65 16.00
C LEU A 30 15.54 -0.83 16.01
N GLU A 31 14.37 -1.18 15.47
CA GLU A 31 13.86 -2.54 15.46
C GLU A 31 14.60 -3.47 14.48
N THR A 32 14.98 -2.93 13.32
CA THR A 32 15.68 -3.68 12.27
C THR A 32 17.20 -3.69 12.43
N GLY A 33 17.75 -2.78 13.25
CA GLY A 33 19.19 -2.63 13.46
C GLY A 33 19.93 -2.00 12.28
N ILE A 34 19.22 -1.41 11.30
CA ILE A 34 19.80 -0.67 10.17
C ILE A 34 19.65 0.84 10.34
N SER A 35 20.40 1.62 9.58
CA SER A 35 20.38 3.08 9.71
C SER A 35 19.06 3.70 9.20
N THR A 36 18.69 4.87 9.73
CA THR A 36 17.51 5.62 9.26
C THR A 36 17.57 5.93 7.78
N ASP A 37 18.76 6.21 7.25
CA ASP A 37 18.96 6.51 5.82
C ASP A 37 18.68 5.28 4.94
N GLU A 38 19.05 4.09 5.40
CA GLU A 38 18.77 2.83 4.69
C GLU A 38 17.28 2.49 4.73
N VAL A 39 16.63 2.65 5.89
CA VAL A 39 15.17 2.46 6.02
C VAL A 39 14.41 3.42 5.11
N PHE A 40 14.82 4.69 5.08
CA PHE A 40 14.22 5.70 4.23
C PHE A 40 14.40 5.36 2.74
N ARG A 41 15.63 4.99 2.32
CA ARG A 41 15.92 4.58 0.95
C ARG A 41 15.07 3.38 0.52
N GLN A 42 14.93 2.39 1.40
CA GLN A 42 14.10 1.23 1.12
C GLN A 42 12.63 1.60 0.91
N MET A 43 12.11 2.53 1.71
CA MET A 43 10.74 3.04 1.55
C MET A 43 10.57 3.85 0.26
N ALA A 44 11.59 4.62 -0.15
CA ALA A 44 11.61 5.33 -1.42
C ALA A 44 11.55 4.36 -2.61
N GLU A 45 12.31 3.27 -2.58
CA GLU A 45 12.25 2.22 -3.61
C GLU A 45 10.85 1.59 -3.70
N TYR A 46 10.16 1.40 -2.56
CA TYR A 46 8.79 0.92 -2.57
C TYR A 46 7.83 1.91 -3.22
N TYR A 47 8.01 3.21 -2.95
CA TYR A 47 7.21 4.24 -3.61
C TYR A 47 7.43 4.27 -5.14
N ASP A 48 8.67 4.06 -5.59
CA ASP A 48 8.96 3.93 -7.03
C ASP A 48 8.24 2.73 -7.65
N VAL A 49 8.22 1.57 -6.98
CA VAL A 49 7.46 0.40 -7.43
C VAL A 49 5.96 0.72 -7.53
N MET A 50 5.41 1.51 -6.61
CA MET A 50 4.01 1.93 -6.65
C MET A 50 3.71 2.81 -7.86
N LYS A 51 4.56 3.80 -8.15
CA LYS A 51 4.45 4.66 -9.34
C LYS A 51 4.52 3.84 -10.62
N GLU A 52 5.46 2.89 -10.69
CA GLU A 52 5.57 1.96 -11.81
C GLU A 52 4.30 1.12 -12.00
N ALA A 53 3.71 0.61 -10.91
CA ALA A 53 2.50 -0.20 -10.97
C ALA A 53 1.30 0.63 -11.47
N VAL A 54 1.15 1.88 -11.03
CA VAL A 54 0.14 2.81 -11.55
C VAL A 54 0.32 3.02 -13.06
N SER A 55 1.55 3.35 -13.49
CA SER A 55 1.87 3.56 -14.91
C SER A 55 1.56 2.31 -15.75
N LYS A 56 2.04 1.13 -15.32
CA LYS A 56 1.80 -0.15 -16.00
C LYS A 56 0.32 -0.49 -16.12
N GLY A 57 -0.48 -0.24 -15.10
CA GLY A 57 -1.92 -0.51 -15.13
C GLY A 57 -2.72 0.44 -16.02
N LEU A 58 -2.23 1.66 -16.27
CA LEU A 58 -2.87 2.61 -17.19
C LEU A 58 -2.50 2.38 -18.66
N THR A 59 -1.25 1.98 -18.93
CA THR A 59 -0.73 1.89 -20.31
C THR A 59 -0.58 0.47 -20.84
N GLY A 60 -0.45 -0.53 -19.97
CA GLY A 60 -0.20 -1.92 -20.34
C GLY A 60 -1.46 -2.72 -20.66
N ASP A 61 -1.27 -3.93 -21.21
CA ASP A 61 -2.32 -4.95 -21.27
C ASP A 61 -2.31 -5.76 -19.97
N THR A 62 -3.05 -5.28 -18.97
CA THR A 62 -3.14 -5.85 -17.62
C THR A 62 -4.32 -6.80 -17.46
N LYS A 63 -4.78 -7.42 -18.55
CA LYS A 63 -5.82 -8.45 -18.46
C LYS A 63 -5.34 -9.62 -17.62
N SER A 64 -6.16 -10.02 -16.65
CA SER A 64 -5.90 -11.19 -15.84
C SER A 64 -5.95 -12.46 -16.68
N ARG A 65 -5.30 -13.52 -16.20
CA ARG A 65 -5.27 -14.82 -16.89
C ARG A 65 -6.65 -15.46 -17.08
N SER A 66 -7.62 -15.12 -16.23
CA SER A 66 -9.01 -15.56 -16.37
C SER A 66 -9.80 -14.73 -17.38
N GLY A 67 -9.29 -13.57 -17.79
CA GLY A 67 -10.00 -12.61 -18.64
C GLY A 67 -11.15 -11.88 -17.94
N LEU A 68 -11.35 -12.08 -16.63
CA LEU A 68 -12.46 -11.48 -15.87
C LEU A 68 -12.19 -10.04 -15.42
N THR A 69 -10.92 -9.63 -15.38
CA THR A 69 -10.50 -8.30 -14.90
C THR A 69 -9.41 -7.73 -15.80
N GLY A 70 -9.34 -6.40 -15.91
CA GLY A 70 -8.31 -5.68 -16.65
C GLY A 70 -8.88 -4.65 -17.64
N GLY A 71 -8.22 -3.48 -17.70
CA GLY A 71 -8.57 -2.38 -18.59
C GLY A 71 -9.65 -1.43 -18.04
N ASP A 72 -10.15 -1.65 -16.83
CA ASP A 72 -11.11 -0.74 -16.17
C ASP A 72 -10.42 0.53 -15.70
N ALA A 73 -9.16 0.45 -15.24
CA ALA A 73 -8.33 1.61 -14.93
C ALA A 73 -8.26 2.59 -16.11
N LYS A 74 -7.99 2.06 -17.31
CA LYS A 74 -7.96 2.84 -18.56
C LYS A 74 -9.34 3.39 -18.91
N LYS A 75 -10.42 2.62 -18.76
CA LYS A 75 -11.79 3.12 -19.00
C LYS A 75 -12.12 4.31 -18.10
N VAL A 76 -11.72 4.28 -16.83
CA VAL A 76 -11.94 5.40 -15.91
C VAL A 76 -11.10 6.61 -16.32
N ALA A 77 -9.82 6.42 -16.68
CA ALA A 77 -8.96 7.48 -17.18
C ALA A 77 -9.50 8.11 -18.49
N ASP A 78 -9.99 7.30 -19.42
CA ASP A 78 -10.62 7.76 -20.67
C ASP A 78 -11.94 8.48 -20.39
N TYR A 79 -12.72 8.03 -19.40
CA TYR A 79 -13.97 8.69 -18.99
C TYR A 79 -13.71 10.11 -18.46
N MET A 80 -12.65 10.31 -17.67
CA MET A 80 -12.26 11.63 -17.18
C MET A 80 -11.96 12.64 -18.30
N GLN A 81 -11.53 12.18 -19.47
CA GLN A 81 -11.26 13.06 -20.62
C GLN A 81 -12.54 13.52 -21.33
N ARG A 82 -13.68 12.87 -21.09
CA ARG A 82 -14.95 13.14 -21.78
C ARG A 82 -15.77 14.25 -21.12
N GLY A 83 -15.41 14.68 -19.92
CA GLY A 83 -16.11 15.75 -19.21
C GLY A 83 -16.07 15.56 -17.69
N GLU A 84 -17.04 16.17 -17.03
CA GLU A 84 -17.16 16.13 -15.57
C GLU A 84 -17.52 14.73 -15.06
N THR A 85 -16.80 14.27 -14.04
CA THR A 85 -17.04 12.99 -13.38
C THR A 85 -17.91 13.19 -12.14
N LEU A 86 -18.66 12.16 -11.74
CA LEU A 86 -19.62 12.24 -10.62
C LEU A 86 -19.02 12.71 -9.29
N LEU A 87 -17.77 12.31 -8.98
CA LEU A 87 -17.08 12.67 -7.74
C LEU A 87 -15.98 13.74 -7.94
N GLY A 88 -15.91 14.33 -9.13
CA GLY A 88 -14.86 15.25 -9.54
C GLY A 88 -13.55 14.58 -9.99
N GLY A 89 -12.75 15.33 -10.74
CA GLY A 89 -11.49 14.86 -11.33
C GLY A 89 -10.53 14.18 -10.34
N PRO A 90 -10.24 14.77 -9.17
CA PRO A 90 -9.30 14.17 -8.22
C PRO A 90 -9.72 12.80 -7.69
N ALA A 91 -11.00 12.60 -7.37
CA ALA A 91 -11.50 11.32 -6.89
C ALA A 91 -11.50 10.27 -8.00
N ALA A 92 -11.86 10.66 -9.23
CA ALA A 92 -11.80 9.78 -10.39
C ALA A 92 -10.36 9.35 -10.72
N GLN A 93 -9.39 10.26 -10.59
CA GLN A 93 -7.97 9.97 -10.80
C GLN A 93 -7.43 8.96 -9.78
N ALA A 94 -7.71 9.19 -8.49
CA ALA A 94 -7.32 8.26 -7.44
C ALA A 94 -7.92 6.86 -7.64
N MET A 95 -9.18 6.81 -8.10
CA MET A 95 -9.86 5.55 -8.43
C MET A 95 -9.22 4.84 -9.62
N ALA A 96 -8.90 5.57 -10.70
CA ALA A 96 -8.21 5.00 -11.86
C ALA A 96 -6.85 4.39 -11.45
N TYR A 97 -6.10 5.08 -10.59
CA TYR A 97 -4.79 4.61 -10.13
C TYR A 97 -4.91 3.40 -9.19
N ALA A 98 -5.92 3.38 -8.32
CA ALA A 98 -6.19 2.21 -7.48
C ALA A 98 -6.56 0.97 -8.30
N LEU A 99 -7.41 1.15 -9.32
CA LEU A 99 -7.74 0.08 -10.27
C LEU A 99 -6.50 -0.37 -11.05
N ALA A 100 -5.66 0.55 -11.50
CA ALA A 100 -4.44 0.25 -12.26
C ALA A 100 -3.54 -0.74 -11.50
N VAL A 101 -3.25 -0.45 -10.23
CA VAL A 101 -2.41 -1.32 -9.40
C VAL A 101 -3.11 -2.65 -9.09
N SER A 102 -4.43 -2.63 -8.86
CA SER A 102 -5.21 -3.85 -8.62
C SER A 102 -5.22 -4.78 -9.84
N GLU A 103 -5.28 -4.21 -11.04
CA GLU A 103 -5.18 -4.94 -12.29
C GLU A 103 -3.77 -5.49 -12.52
N VAL A 104 -2.72 -4.72 -12.22
CA VAL A 104 -1.33 -5.23 -12.26
C VAL A 104 -1.17 -6.43 -11.32
N ASN A 105 -1.75 -6.38 -10.12
CA ASN A 105 -1.76 -7.53 -9.22
C ASN A 105 -2.53 -8.73 -9.83
N ALA A 106 -3.71 -8.49 -10.41
CA ALA A 106 -4.50 -9.54 -11.05
C ALA A 106 -3.84 -10.14 -12.31
N SER A 107 -3.00 -9.36 -13.00
CA SER A 107 -2.18 -9.79 -14.13
C SER A 107 -0.82 -10.36 -13.70
N MET A 108 -0.59 -10.51 -12.39
CA MET A 108 0.61 -11.12 -11.81
C MET A 108 1.88 -10.28 -11.98
N GLY A 109 1.71 -8.97 -12.12
CA GLY A 109 2.80 -7.99 -12.15
C GLY A 109 3.34 -7.68 -10.76
N ARG A 110 4.39 -6.87 -10.71
CA ARG A 110 5.06 -6.46 -9.47
C ARG A 110 4.27 -5.34 -8.79
N ILE A 111 3.88 -5.58 -7.53
CA ILE A 111 3.20 -4.61 -6.66
C ILE A 111 3.83 -4.60 -5.26
N ILE A 112 3.49 -3.55 -4.49
CA ILE A 112 3.76 -3.47 -3.05
C ILE A 112 2.46 -3.73 -2.31
N ALA A 113 2.47 -4.63 -1.33
CA ALA A 113 1.29 -4.92 -0.52
C ALA A 113 1.01 -3.77 0.48
N THR A 114 -0.24 -3.33 0.56
CA THR A 114 -0.65 -2.25 1.48
C THR A 114 -2.07 -2.42 2.01
N PRO A 115 -2.31 -3.09 3.15
CA PRO A 115 -1.41 -4.02 3.87
C PRO A 115 -1.33 -5.42 3.24
N THR A 116 -2.29 -5.81 2.40
CA THR A 116 -2.26 -7.10 1.68
C THR A 116 -2.22 -6.87 0.18
N ALA A 117 -1.97 -7.94 -0.59
CA ALA A 117 -2.03 -7.86 -2.05
C ALA A 117 -3.42 -7.46 -2.57
N GLY A 118 -4.49 -7.80 -1.84
CA GLY A 118 -5.87 -7.45 -2.24
C GLY A 118 -6.15 -5.95 -2.20
N SER A 119 -5.49 -5.22 -1.30
CA SER A 119 -5.69 -3.78 -1.08
C SER A 119 -4.54 -2.92 -1.60
N CYS A 120 -3.62 -3.49 -2.39
CA CYS A 120 -2.40 -2.84 -2.87
C CYS A 120 -2.63 -1.55 -3.68
N GLY A 121 -3.82 -1.35 -4.26
CA GLY A 121 -4.13 -0.15 -5.02
C GLY A 121 -4.52 1.08 -4.20
N ILE A 122 -4.86 0.94 -2.91
CA ILE A 122 -5.42 2.06 -2.14
C ILE A 122 -4.39 3.15 -1.88
N ILE A 123 -3.21 2.80 -1.35
CA ILE A 123 -2.16 3.79 -1.06
C ILE A 123 -1.62 4.43 -2.34
N PRO A 124 -1.20 3.68 -3.39
CA PRO A 124 -0.78 4.28 -4.66
C PRO A 124 -1.84 5.17 -5.28
N GLY A 125 -3.12 4.75 -5.22
CA GLY A 125 -4.25 5.52 -5.73
C GLY A 125 -4.32 6.91 -5.12
N VAL A 126 -4.23 7.00 -3.80
CA VAL A 126 -4.25 8.28 -3.09
C VAL A 126 -2.94 9.05 -3.25
N PHE A 127 -1.79 8.39 -3.08
CA PHE A 127 -0.50 9.06 -2.98
C PHE A 127 -0.02 9.60 -4.32
N VAL A 128 -0.09 8.80 -5.39
CA VAL A 128 0.37 9.23 -6.73
C VAL A 128 -0.58 10.31 -7.28
N SER A 129 -1.89 10.17 -7.10
CA SER A 129 -2.84 11.21 -7.54
C SER A 129 -2.70 12.51 -6.75
N ALA A 130 -2.47 12.45 -5.43
CA ALA A 130 -2.21 13.63 -4.61
C ALA A 130 -0.87 14.29 -4.98
N GLN A 131 0.18 13.49 -5.21
CA GLN A 131 1.49 13.98 -5.64
C GLN A 131 1.37 14.81 -6.92
N GLU A 132 0.74 14.26 -7.95
CA GLU A 132 0.54 14.95 -9.23
C GLU A 132 -0.34 16.19 -9.09
N ARG A 133 -1.39 16.12 -8.28
CA ARG A 133 -2.32 17.25 -8.08
C ARG A 133 -1.66 18.43 -7.36
N PHE A 134 -0.85 18.17 -6.35
CA PHE A 134 -0.27 19.21 -5.50
C PHE A 134 1.19 19.53 -5.83
N GLY A 135 1.82 18.82 -6.77
CA GLY A 135 3.21 19.02 -7.15
C GLY A 135 4.19 18.71 -6.02
N TRP A 136 3.90 17.69 -5.22
CA TRP A 136 4.77 17.29 -4.10
C TRP A 136 5.96 16.46 -4.59
N ASP A 137 7.09 16.56 -3.89
CA ASP A 137 8.26 15.71 -4.12
C ASP A 137 8.06 14.29 -3.58
N ASP A 138 8.87 13.35 -4.07
CA ASP A 138 8.84 11.96 -3.61
C ASP A 138 9.13 11.85 -2.10
N GLU A 139 10.03 12.67 -1.57
CA GLU A 139 10.43 12.67 -0.15
C GLU A 139 9.23 12.89 0.78
N ARG A 140 8.35 13.83 0.45
CA ARG A 140 7.11 14.08 1.18
C ARG A 140 6.19 12.86 1.18
N LEU A 141 6.09 12.16 0.05
CA LEU A 141 5.24 10.97 -0.05
C LEU A 141 5.86 9.80 0.72
N VAL A 142 7.19 9.64 0.70
CA VAL A 142 7.90 8.66 1.53
C VAL A 142 7.67 8.91 3.03
N HIS A 143 7.73 10.16 3.50
CA HIS A 143 7.32 10.49 4.86
C HIS A 143 5.83 10.21 5.12
N GLY A 144 4.97 10.44 4.13
CA GLY A 144 3.57 10.03 4.17
C GLY A 144 3.41 8.52 4.35
N LEU A 145 4.25 7.71 3.71
CA LEU A 145 4.24 6.25 3.84
C LEU A 145 4.62 5.80 5.24
N PHE A 146 5.63 6.40 5.85
CA PHE A 146 5.95 6.17 7.27
C PHE A 146 4.77 6.55 8.18
N SER A 147 4.08 7.65 7.89
CA SER A 147 2.90 8.06 8.68
C SER A 147 1.76 7.06 8.54
N ALA A 148 1.49 6.58 7.32
CA ALA A 148 0.50 5.54 7.06
C ALA A 148 0.89 4.23 7.74
N GLY A 149 2.18 3.87 7.75
CA GLY A 149 2.72 2.71 8.45
C GLY A 149 2.51 2.76 9.96
N ALA A 150 2.72 3.92 10.59
CA ALA A 150 2.49 4.10 12.02
C ALA A 150 1.00 3.88 12.41
N ILE A 151 0.09 4.44 11.62
CA ILE A 151 -1.35 4.26 11.84
C ILE A 151 -1.76 2.80 11.59
N GLY A 152 -1.25 2.22 10.49
CA GLY A 152 -1.48 0.81 10.17
C GLY A 152 -1.01 -0.13 11.28
N TYR A 153 0.16 0.15 11.87
CA TYR A 153 0.70 -0.59 13.00
C TYR A 153 -0.25 -0.58 14.21
N VAL A 154 -0.76 0.61 14.58
CA VAL A 154 -1.70 0.75 15.70
C VAL A 154 -3.01 -0.01 15.45
N ILE A 155 -3.56 0.09 14.23
CA ILE A 155 -4.80 -0.61 13.87
C ILE A 155 -4.58 -2.13 13.93
N ALA A 156 -3.49 -2.62 13.36
CA ALA A 156 -3.16 -4.04 13.33
C ALA A 156 -2.97 -4.64 14.75
N ASN A 157 -2.40 -3.87 15.67
CA ASN A 157 -2.20 -4.34 17.05
C ASN A 157 -3.49 -4.40 17.89
N ASN A 158 -4.50 -3.60 17.55
CA ASN A 158 -5.72 -3.46 18.34
C ASN A 158 -6.96 -4.15 17.71
N ALA A 159 -6.85 -4.71 16.51
CA ALA A 159 -7.93 -5.48 15.90
C ALA A 159 -8.09 -6.86 16.59
N SER A 160 -9.27 -7.14 17.13
CA SER A 160 -9.58 -8.40 17.83
C SER A 160 -9.84 -9.57 16.87
N ILE A 161 -9.31 -10.73 17.27
CA ILE A 161 -9.26 -12.03 16.60
C ILE A 161 -10.67 -12.58 16.28
N SER A 162 -11.09 -12.56 15.01
CA SER A 162 -12.01 -13.56 14.41
C SER A 162 -12.16 -13.49 12.88
N GLY A 163 -11.73 -12.40 12.23
CA GLY A 163 -11.68 -12.30 10.75
C GLY A 163 -10.26 -12.31 10.14
N ALA A 164 -9.23 -12.31 10.98
CA ALA A 164 -7.85 -11.92 10.64
C ALA A 164 -6.80 -12.94 11.14
N GLU A 165 -7.13 -14.22 11.30
CA GLU A 165 -6.14 -15.22 11.77
C GLU A 165 -5.03 -15.51 10.74
N GLU A 166 -5.24 -15.20 9.46
CA GLU A 166 -4.16 -15.17 8.46
C GLU A 166 -3.43 -13.81 8.47
N ASP A 167 -4.15 -12.69 8.62
CA ASP A 167 -3.56 -11.35 8.61
C ASP A 167 -2.75 -11.04 9.90
N ALA A 168 -3.09 -11.66 11.03
CA ALA A 168 -2.44 -11.49 12.32
C ALA A 168 -1.26 -12.45 12.56
N LYS A 169 -0.94 -13.38 11.64
CA LYS A 169 0.36 -14.08 11.63
C LYS A 169 1.43 -13.29 10.89
N LEU A 170 1.02 -12.40 10.00
CA LEU A 170 1.83 -11.39 9.33
C LEU A 170 2.15 -10.21 10.28
N ARG A 171 2.43 -10.45 11.58
CA ARG A 171 2.27 -9.43 12.65
C ARG A 171 3.50 -8.61 13.02
N LEU A 172 4.69 -9.12 12.73
CA LEU A 172 5.99 -8.45 12.99
C LEU A 172 6.68 -8.00 11.70
N ASP A 173 6.11 -8.39 10.55
CA ASP A 173 6.64 -8.09 9.23
C ASP A 173 6.01 -6.83 8.60
N GLN A 174 5.17 -6.04 9.28
CA GLN A 174 4.25 -5.09 8.61
C GLN A 174 4.86 -3.82 7.99
N LEU A 175 6.09 -3.44 8.39
CA LEU A 175 6.87 -2.44 7.64
C LEU A 175 7.86 -3.07 6.68
N SER A 176 8.27 -4.31 6.95
CA SER A 176 8.85 -5.21 5.97
C SER A 176 7.80 -5.86 5.02
N ALA A 177 6.51 -5.51 5.09
CA ALA A 177 5.42 -6.07 4.27
C ALA A 177 5.17 -5.22 3.02
N TRP A 178 5.81 -4.06 2.95
CA TRP A 178 6.06 -3.36 1.71
C TRP A 178 7.08 -4.11 0.84
N ARG A 179 7.18 -5.44 0.98
CA ARG A 179 7.96 -6.28 0.08
C ARG A 179 7.33 -6.22 -1.30
N GLN A 180 8.20 -6.19 -2.30
CA GLN A 180 7.80 -6.60 -3.64
C GLN A 180 7.28 -8.04 -3.54
N VAL A 181 6.00 -8.26 -3.86
CA VAL A 181 5.41 -9.59 -3.82
C VAL A 181 5.42 -10.17 -5.24
N PRO A 182 6.36 -11.07 -5.60
CA PRO A 182 6.23 -11.90 -6.78
C PRO A 182 5.18 -13.00 -6.51
N TRP A 183 4.17 -13.14 -7.36
CA TRP A 183 3.05 -14.08 -7.15
C TRP A 183 3.41 -15.52 -6.77
N SER A 184 4.61 -16.01 -7.14
CA SER A 184 5.10 -17.32 -6.73
C SER A 184 5.03 -17.55 -5.22
N SER A 185 5.24 -16.51 -4.39
CA SER A 185 5.15 -16.62 -2.93
C SER A 185 3.71 -16.74 -2.41
N CYS A 186 2.72 -16.10 -3.05
CA CYS A 186 1.30 -16.24 -2.70
C CYS A 186 0.74 -17.66 -2.99
N ARG A 187 1.45 -18.47 -3.77
CA ARG A 187 1.02 -19.84 -4.12
C ARG A 187 1.23 -20.84 -2.98
N GLU A 188 2.19 -20.59 -2.10
CA GLU A 188 2.51 -21.46 -0.95
C GLU A 188 1.41 -21.37 0.12
N GLU A 189 0.88 -20.17 0.38
CA GLU A 189 -0.19 -19.94 1.37
C GLU A 189 -1.53 -20.58 1.00
N ARG A 190 -1.89 -20.67 -0.29
CA ARG A 190 -3.14 -21.33 -0.71
C ARG A 190 -3.08 -22.86 -0.71
N ARG A 191 -1.91 -23.49 -0.54
CA ARG A 191 -1.79 -24.95 -0.50
C ARG A 191 -2.08 -25.56 0.88
N SER A 192 -2.14 -24.76 1.94
CA SER A 192 -2.27 -25.26 3.32
C SER A 192 -3.71 -25.38 3.85
N LYS A 193 -4.73 -24.93 3.11
CA LYS A 193 -6.14 -25.10 3.51
C LYS A 193 -6.88 -26.05 2.57
N PRO A 194 -7.26 -27.25 3.01
CA PRO A 194 -8.14 -28.10 2.23
C PRO A 194 -9.50 -27.40 2.13
N PHE A 195 -9.88 -27.05 0.90
CA PHE A 195 -11.24 -26.65 0.55
C PHE A 195 -12.15 -27.85 0.80
N THR A 196 -12.80 -27.93 1.96
CA THR A 196 -13.92 -28.83 2.17
C THR A 196 -15.03 -28.43 1.19
N ARG A 197 -15.27 -29.30 0.21
CA ARG A 197 -16.41 -29.20 -0.70
C ARG A 197 -17.69 -29.23 0.14
N LEU A 198 -18.42 -28.13 0.16
CA LEU A 198 -19.84 -28.14 0.46
C LEU A 198 -20.57 -28.52 -0.83
N ALA A 199 -21.07 -29.76 -0.85
CA ALA A 199 -22.17 -30.23 -1.68
C ALA A 199 -23.27 -30.70 -0.71
#